data_AF-A0AAV0B0Z7-F1
#
_entry.id   AF-A0AAV0B0Z7-F1
#
_cell.length_a   1.000
_cell.length_b   1.000
_cell.length_c   1.000
_cell.angle_alpha   90.00
_cell.angle_beta   90.00
_cell.angle_gamma   90.00
#
_symmetry.space_group_name_H-M   'P 1'
#
loop_
_entity.id
_entity.type
_entity.pdbx_description
1 polymer ?
#
loop_
_entity_poly.entity_id
_entity_poly.type
_entity_poly.pdbx_seq_one_letter_code
_entity_poly.pdbx_strand_id
1 'polypeptide(L)'
;MVLNRDIPDKQDRLKFVQLEDQPSSPEFLKASRLLRVTLDDSVKRMVTGISSLHQKTEKESRVAVLFSGGLDCTTLALLAHSHIPPSESIDLLNVAFENTQSISNNHQTKRIQKDSEKSSADNHNSNTTFDVPDRQTGERDWRFVRVDVQMAEYLEHKEKIIKLMRPNLTVMDLSIAAALYFAARGIGNSHLNERVGSLSPPMIYRTPARVLISGLGADKLLGGYSRHRDGFGEDLDSEPCRDDWMMSWFCLEVRHPLLNQRVIVLLSGLPVHLKRDHGLGKGLGDNLLLRGLAHGLRLVESCRLPKRAIQFGAQSAKLDGNSKGQAG
;
A
#
# COMPACT_ATOMS: atom_id res chain seq x y z
N MET A 1 -2.95 -4.96 -24.00
CA MET A 1 -1.99 -3.89 -24.37
C MET A 1 -0.62 -4.32 -23.88
N VAL A 2 0.41 -4.26 -24.71
CA VAL A 2 1.75 -4.77 -24.34
C VAL A 2 2.55 -3.62 -23.72
N LEU A 3 3.07 -3.82 -22.50
CA LEU A 3 4.03 -2.91 -21.87
C LEU A 3 5.27 -2.79 -22.76
N ASN A 4 5.77 -1.59 -23.04
CA ASN A 4 7.07 -1.42 -23.70
C ASN A 4 8.15 -2.18 -22.89
N ARG A 5 8.92 -3.03 -23.58
CA ARG A 5 9.94 -3.96 -23.02
C ARG A 5 11.36 -3.67 -23.53
N ASP A 6 11.57 -2.53 -24.19
CA ASP A 6 12.85 -2.24 -24.82
C ASP A 6 13.94 -2.18 -23.75
N ILE A 7 15.00 -2.97 -23.94
CA ILE A 7 16.14 -3.01 -23.03
C ILE A 7 16.92 -1.71 -23.27
N PRO A 8 17.07 -0.85 -22.25
CA PRO A 8 17.75 0.42 -22.42
C PRO A 8 19.25 0.23 -22.64
N ASP A 9 19.82 1.03 -23.54
CA ASP A 9 21.27 1.12 -23.67
C ASP A 9 21.88 1.78 -22.43
N LYS A 10 23.19 1.60 -22.21
CA LYS A 10 23.89 2.24 -21.08
C LYS A 10 23.75 3.77 -21.08
N GLN A 11 23.56 4.36 -22.25
CA GLN A 11 23.42 5.81 -22.44
C GLN A 11 22.03 6.32 -22.04
N ASP A 12 21.01 5.46 -22.09
CA ASP A 12 19.61 5.77 -21.76
C ASP A 12 19.32 5.73 -20.26
N ARG A 13 20.29 5.24 -19.47
CA ARG A 13 20.12 5.16 -18.02
C ARG A 13 20.02 6.55 -17.41
N LEU A 14 19.08 6.67 -16.47
CA LEU A 14 18.81 7.92 -15.78
C LEU A 14 20.05 8.39 -15.03
N LYS A 15 20.38 9.67 -15.24
CA LYS A 15 21.44 10.34 -14.49
C LYS A 15 20.82 11.04 -13.30
N PHE A 16 21.46 10.85 -12.16
CA PHE A 16 21.09 11.45 -10.89
C PHE A 16 22.12 12.52 -10.55
N VAL A 17 21.67 13.67 -10.07
CA VAL A 17 22.58 14.71 -9.55
C VAL A 17 23.14 14.25 -8.20
N GLN A 18 22.28 13.69 -7.35
CA GLN A 18 22.61 12.87 -6.19
C GLN A 18 21.70 11.64 -6.20
N LEU A 19 22.15 10.49 -5.70
CA LEU A 19 21.36 9.24 -5.64
C LEU A 19 20.04 9.39 -4.85
N GLU A 20 19.95 10.43 -4.02
CA GLU A 20 18.79 10.77 -3.20
C GLU A 20 17.82 11.76 -3.86
N ASP A 21 18.21 12.32 -5.02
CA ASP A 21 17.43 13.28 -5.80
C ASP A 21 16.61 12.58 -6.89
N GLN A 22 15.64 13.31 -7.46
CA GLN A 22 14.97 12.86 -8.67
C GLN A 22 15.90 12.84 -9.88
N PRO A 23 15.69 11.92 -10.84
CA PRO A 23 16.30 12.01 -12.14
C PRO A 23 16.01 13.38 -12.78
N SER A 24 17.07 14.08 -13.19
CA SER A 24 16.97 15.42 -13.79
C SER A 24 16.76 15.37 -15.31
N SER A 25 16.66 14.19 -15.91
CA SER A 25 16.52 14.06 -17.36
C SER A 25 15.22 14.72 -17.84
N PRO A 26 15.24 15.50 -18.94
CA PRO A 26 14.04 16.16 -19.45
C PRO A 26 12.89 15.19 -19.76
N GLU A 27 13.23 13.99 -20.23
CA GLU A 27 12.29 12.92 -20.53
C GLU A 27 11.61 12.39 -19.27
N PHE A 28 12.37 12.14 -18.20
CA PHE A 28 11.82 11.71 -16.92
C PHE A 28 10.92 12.78 -16.32
N LEU A 29 11.35 14.04 -16.32
CA LEU A 29 10.54 15.15 -15.80
C LEU A 29 9.24 15.32 -16.59
N LYS A 30 9.29 15.15 -17.92
CA LYS A 30 8.09 15.17 -18.77
C LYS A 30 7.17 13.99 -18.44
N ALA A 31 7.70 12.77 -18.33
CA ALA A 31 6.94 11.58 -17.98
C ALA A 31 6.31 11.68 -16.58
N SER A 32 7.05 12.19 -15.60
CA SER A 32 6.59 12.42 -14.22
C SER A 32 5.44 13.43 -14.18
N ARG A 33 5.54 14.55 -14.92
CA ARG A 33 4.43 15.52 -15.04
C ARG A 33 3.20 14.91 -15.70
N LEU A 34 3.37 14.15 -16.79
CA LEU A 34 2.25 13.47 -17.46
C LEU A 34 1.58 12.44 -16.54
N LEU A 35 2.37 11.65 -15.80
CA LEU A 35 1.85 10.70 -14.83
C LEU A 35 1.08 11.42 -13.73
N ARG A 36 1.61 12.52 -13.19
CA ARG A 36 0.92 13.33 -12.18
C ARG A 36 -0.45 13.78 -12.66
N VAL A 37 -0.53 14.41 -13.83
CA VAL A 37 -1.81 14.91 -14.38
C VAL A 37 -2.79 13.75 -14.64
N THR A 38 -2.29 12.65 -15.22
CA THR A 38 -3.14 11.52 -15.61
C THR A 38 -3.65 10.74 -14.39
N LEU A 39 -2.79 10.52 -13.40
CA LEU A 39 -3.16 9.84 -12.16
C LEU A 39 -4.05 10.73 -11.28
N ASP A 40 -3.81 12.03 -11.24
CA ASP A 40 -4.67 12.98 -10.53
C ASP A 40 -6.09 13.02 -11.13
N ASP A 41 -6.25 13.09 -12.46
CA ASP A 41 -7.56 12.97 -13.13
C ASP A 41 -8.23 11.62 -12.86
N SER A 42 -7.44 10.54 -12.83
CA SER A 42 -7.93 9.20 -12.48
C SER A 42 -8.50 9.16 -11.06
N VAL A 43 -7.72 9.62 -10.07
CA VAL A 43 -8.15 9.67 -8.66
C VAL A 43 -9.36 10.58 -8.50
N LYS A 44 -9.35 11.78 -9.11
CA LYS A 44 -10.48 12.71 -9.08
C LYS A 44 -11.78 12.03 -9.51
N ARG A 45 -11.78 11.33 -10.65
CA ARG A 45 -12.98 10.60 -11.14
C ARG A 45 -13.42 9.50 -10.18
N MET A 46 -12.47 8.89 -9.46
CA MET A 46 -12.74 7.79 -8.53
C MET A 46 -13.17 8.23 -7.13
N VAL A 47 -13.00 9.50 -6.77
CA VAL A 47 -13.46 10.01 -5.46
C VAL A 47 -14.58 11.04 -5.55
N THR A 48 -14.86 11.55 -6.76
CA THR A 48 -15.99 12.44 -7.03
C THR A 48 -17.25 11.65 -7.38
N GLY A 49 -18.42 12.26 -7.17
CA GLY A 49 -19.72 11.65 -7.52
C GLY A 49 -20.15 10.48 -6.64
N ILE A 50 -19.48 10.24 -5.51
CA ILE A 50 -19.89 9.20 -4.56
C ILE A 50 -21.13 9.67 -3.80
N SER A 51 -22.18 8.85 -3.85
CA SER A 51 -23.45 9.12 -3.18
C SER A 51 -23.27 9.36 -1.68
N SER A 52 -23.85 10.45 -1.19
CA SER A 52 -23.92 10.78 0.25
C SER A 52 -25.10 10.13 0.96
N LEU A 53 -25.92 9.32 0.28
CA LEU A 53 -27.15 8.72 0.84
C LEU A 53 -26.93 7.93 2.13
N HIS A 54 -25.74 7.34 2.30
CA HIS A 54 -25.39 6.52 3.46
C HIS A 54 -24.61 7.28 4.54
N GLN A 55 -24.30 8.56 4.32
CA GLN A 55 -23.65 9.40 5.33
C GLN A 55 -24.69 9.87 6.34
N LYS A 56 -24.41 9.63 7.63
CA LYS A 56 -25.18 10.19 8.75
C LYS A 56 -24.75 11.63 9.05
N THR A 57 -23.48 11.96 8.77
CA THR A 57 -22.92 13.30 8.97
C THR A 57 -22.01 13.67 7.81
N GLU A 58 -21.85 14.97 7.53
CA GLU A 58 -20.94 15.47 6.49
C GLU A 58 -19.45 15.15 6.77
N LYS A 59 -19.13 14.79 8.01
CA LYS A 59 -17.78 14.38 8.42
C LYS A 59 -17.49 12.91 8.12
N GLU A 60 -18.49 12.06 7.88
CA GLU A 60 -18.27 10.63 7.68
C GLU A 60 -17.57 10.34 6.34
N SER A 61 -16.54 9.49 6.39
CA SER A 61 -15.77 9.09 5.20
C SER A 61 -16.64 8.33 4.20
N ARG A 62 -16.77 8.82 2.97
CA ARG A 62 -17.32 8.00 1.85
C ARG A 62 -16.27 7.10 1.24
N VAL A 63 -15.02 7.54 1.33
CA VAL A 63 -13.84 6.90 0.76
C VAL A 63 -12.94 6.38 1.88
N ALA A 64 -12.48 5.15 1.73
CA ALA A 64 -11.37 4.63 2.50
C ALA A 64 -10.24 4.20 1.55
N VAL A 65 -9.00 4.25 2.03
CA VAL A 65 -7.82 3.83 1.27
C VAL A 65 -7.26 2.57 1.92
N LEU A 66 -6.99 1.54 1.12
CA LEU A 66 -6.22 0.37 1.56
C LEU A 66 -4.78 0.81 1.78
N PHE A 67 -4.33 0.79 3.04
CA PHE A 67 -3.22 1.62 3.44
C PHE A 67 -2.15 0.83 4.21
N SER A 68 -1.06 0.51 3.52
CA SER A 68 0.10 -0.21 4.07
C SER A 68 1.23 0.71 4.55
N GLY A 69 1.11 2.02 4.31
CA GLY A 69 2.19 3.00 4.53
C GLY A 69 3.28 2.98 3.45
N GLY A 70 3.07 2.25 2.35
CA GLY A 70 3.97 2.25 1.20
C GLY A 70 3.75 3.45 0.26
N LEU A 71 4.69 3.63 -0.68
CA LEU A 71 4.68 4.68 -1.70
C LEU A 71 3.32 4.84 -2.41
N ASP A 72 2.74 3.74 -2.86
CA ASP A 72 1.55 3.76 -3.72
C ASP A 72 0.32 4.26 -2.97
N CYS A 73 0.00 3.65 -1.82
CA CYS A 73 -1.17 4.03 -1.03
C CYS A 73 -1.04 5.44 -0.45
N THR A 74 0.17 5.87 -0.04
CA THR A 74 0.38 7.24 0.46
C THR A 74 0.20 8.27 -0.64
N THR A 75 0.71 7.99 -1.83
CA THR A 75 0.51 8.86 -3.00
C THR A 75 -0.98 8.97 -3.35
N LEU A 76 -1.69 7.84 -3.43
CA LEU A 76 -3.12 7.84 -3.75
C LEU A 76 -3.96 8.52 -2.67
N ALA A 77 -3.61 8.36 -1.39
CA ALA A 77 -4.28 9.06 -0.30
C ALA A 77 -4.13 10.58 -0.44
N LEU A 78 -2.92 11.07 -0.72
CA LEU A 78 -2.69 12.52 -0.89
C LEU A 78 -3.40 13.09 -2.13
N LEU A 79 -3.41 12.35 -3.25
CA LEU A 79 -4.18 12.75 -4.43
C LEU A 79 -5.69 12.78 -4.10
N ALA A 80 -6.21 11.77 -3.40
CA ALA A 80 -7.62 11.73 -3.01
C ALA A 80 -8.01 12.90 -2.10
N HIS A 81 -7.12 13.27 -1.16
CA HIS A 81 -7.30 14.43 -0.29
C HIS A 81 -7.58 15.72 -1.07
N SER A 82 -6.95 15.90 -2.24
CA SER A 82 -7.08 17.11 -3.06
C SER A 82 -8.45 17.26 -3.74
N HIS A 83 -9.22 16.18 -3.85
CA HIS A 83 -10.50 16.15 -4.57
C HIS A 83 -11.72 15.87 -3.69
N ILE A 84 -11.52 15.51 -2.42
CA ILE A 84 -12.59 15.31 -1.43
C ILE A 84 -12.77 16.63 -0.64
N PRO A 85 -13.98 17.02 -0.21
CA PRO A 85 -14.15 18.22 0.63
C PRO A 85 -13.32 18.15 1.92
N PRO A 86 -12.60 19.21 2.36
CA PRO A 86 -11.76 19.18 3.56
C PRO A 86 -12.48 18.80 4.86
N SER A 87 -13.79 19.04 4.94
CA SER A 87 -14.64 18.71 6.09
C SER A 87 -14.94 17.21 6.25
N GLU A 88 -14.80 16.43 5.18
CA GLU A 88 -15.06 14.99 5.18
C GLU A 88 -13.82 14.22 5.63
N SER A 89 -13.94 13.21 6.49
CA SER A 89 -12.77 12.39 6.83
C SER A 89 -12.37 11.44 5.69
N ILE A 90 -11.12 10.98 5.70
CA ILE A 90 -10.68 9.84 4.88
C ILE A 90 -10.19 8.74 5.82
N ASP A 91 -10.74 7.55 5.65
CA ASP A 91 -10.32 6.39 6.44
C ASP A 91 -9.13 5.69 5.78
N LEU A 92 -8.10 5.39 6.56
CA LEU A 92 -6.94 4.62 6.13
C LEU A 92 -6.98 3.25 6.81
N LEU A 93 -7.23 2.21 6.02
CA LEU A 93 -7.40 0.85 6.54
C LEU A 93 -6.07 0.12 6.49
N ASN A 94 -5.48 -0.11 7.66
CA ASN A 94 -4.25 -0.87 7.82
C ASN A 94 -4.54 -2.21 8.47
N VAL A 95 -4.00 -3.30 7.93
CA VAL A 95 -4.18 -4.64 8.47
C VAL A 95 -2.86 -5.15 9.00
N ALA A 96 -2.88 -5.66 10.23
CA ALA A 96 -1.79 -6.41 10.83
C ALA A 96 -2.33 -7.74 11.35
N PHE A 97 -1.49 -8.76 11.35
CA PHE A 97 -1.82 -10.07 11.91
C PHE A 97 -0.94 -10.30 13.13
N GLU A 98 -1.49 -10.97 14.13
CA GLU A 98 -0.77 -11.40 15.31
C GLU A 98 0.50 -12.20 14.94
N ASN A 99 1.63 -11.84 15.55
CA ASN A 99 2.90 -12.54 15.35
C ASN A 99 3.28 -13.34 16.60
N THR A 100 3.03 -14.65 16.58
CA THR A 100 3.28 -15.54 17.73
C THR A 100 4.77 -15.60 18.14
N GLN A 101 5.72 -15.31 17.24
CA GLN A 101 7.16 -15.41 17.56
C GLN A 101 7.71 -14.23 18.39
N SER A 102 7.15 -13.02 18.25
CA SER A 102 7.55 -11.90 19.11
C SER A 102 7.04 -12.08 20.55
N ILE A 103 5.91 -12.76 20.71
CA ILE A 103 5.32 -13.10 22.01
C ILE A 103 6.15 -14.19 22.71
N SER A 104 6.56 -15.25 22.00
CA SER A 104 7.41 -16.31 22.58
C SER A 104 8.81 -15.83 22.97
N ASN A 105 9.41 -14.92 22.19
CA ASN A 105 10.71 -14.32 22.52
C ASN A 105 10.63 -13.39 23.74
N ASN A 106 9.50 -12.71 23.95
CA ASN A 106 9.25 -11.89 25.15
C ASN A 106 9.02 -12.73 26.43
N HIS A 107 8.58 -13.98 26.30
CA HIS A 107 8.47 -14.90 27.44
C HIS A 107 9.82 -15.51 27.86
N GLN A 108 10.81 -15.59 26.97
CA GLN A 108 12.17 -16.05 27.32
C GLN A 108 13.04 -14.93 27.93
N THR A 109 12.87 -13.67 27.51
CA THR A 109 13.66 -12.54 28.04
C THR A 109 13.29 -12.12 29.47
N LYS A 110 12.10 -12.47 29.97
CA LYS A 110 11.73 -12.23 31.39
C LYS A 110 12.42 -13.15 32.40
N ARG A 111 13.16 -14.18 31.98
CA ARG A 111 13.93 -15.07 32.88
C ARG A 111 15.44 -14.79 32.93
N ILE A 112 15.96 -13.88 32.09
CA ILE A 112 17.42 -13.59 31.98
C ILE A 112 17.77 -12.16 32.43
N GLN A 113 16.82 -11.39 32.97
CA GLN A 113 17.16 -10.11 33.63
C GLN A 113 17.59 -10.35 35.08
N LYS A 114 18.82 -10.85 35.28
CA LYS A 114 19.55 -10.57 36.51
C LYS A 114 21.04 -10.27 36.35
N ASP A 115 21.68 -10.57 35.21
CA ASP A 115 23.11 -10.23 35.04
C ASP A 115 23.42 -9.91 33.57
N SER A 116 23.44 -8.61 33.23
CA SER A 116 24.30 -7.98 32.19
C SER A 116 23.75 -6.62 31.77
N GLU A 117 24.12 -5.58 32.52
CA GLU A 117 24.17 -4.23 31.97
C GLU A 117 25.31 -4.13 30.96
N LYS A 118 25.05 -3.41 29.85
CA LYS A 118 25.94 -3.05 28.72
C LYS A 118 25.97 -4.00 27.53
N SER A 119 25.07 -3.77 26.55
CA SER A 119 25.44 -3.46 25.15
C SER A 119 24.19 -3.34 24.25
N SER A 120 24.19 -2.28 23.43
CA SER A 120 23.34 -2.03 22.24
C SER A 120 21.82 -2.18 22.39
N ALA A 121 21.19 -1.07 22.76
CA ALA A 121 19.74 -0.87 22.70
C ALA A 121 19.29 -0.58 21.26
N ASP A 122 18.93 -1.60 20.50
CA ASP A 122 17.98 -1.48 19.38
C ASP A 122 16.58 -1.85 19.89
N ASN A 123 16.05 -0.98 20.75
CA ASN A 123 14.65 -0.98 21.13
C ASN A 123 13.83 -0.45 19.95
N HIS A 124 13.42 -1.33 19.03
CA HIS A 124 12.30 -1.04 18.13
C HIS A 124 10.99 -1.06 18.93
N ASN A 125 10.78 -0.02 19.75
CA ASN A 125 9.46 0.35 20.22
C ASN A 125 8.63 0.69 18.97
N SER A 126 7.59 -0.10 18.70
CA SER A 126 6.62 0.08 17.62
C SER A 126 5.68 1.26 17.84
N ASN A 127 6.14 2.33 18.50
CA ASN A 127 5.52 3.65 18.53
C ASN A 127 6.07 4.49 17.37
N THR A 128 6.08 3.94 16.15
CA THR A 128 6.24 4.77 14.97
C THR A 128 4.92 5.50 14.79
N THR A 129 4.84 6.72 15.35
CA THR A 129 3.80 7.70 15.04
C THR A 129 3.61 7.70 13.54
N PHE A 130 2.44 7.24 13.07
CA PHE A 130 2.19 7.17 11.65
C PHE A 130 1.86 8.60 11.17
N ASP A 131 2.84 9.28 10.59
CA ASP A 131 2.65 10.62 10.01
C ASP A 131 1.80 10.51 8.73
N VAL A 132 0.47 10.47 8.95
CA VAL A 132 -0.56 10.49 7.90
C VAL A 132 -0.37 11.73 7.01
N PRO A 133 -0.43 11.58 5.68
CA PRO A 133 0.55 12.12 4.73
C PRO A 133 1.11 13.48 5.18
N ASP A 134 2.20 13.36 5.93
CA ASP A 134 3.25 14.32 6.26
C ASP A 134 2.81 15.79 6.30
N ARG A 135 2.16 16.21 7.39
CA ARG A 135 1.87 17.61 7.85
C ARG A 135 1.19 18.59 6.86
N GLN A 136 1.07 18.25 5.59
CA GLN A 136 0.61 19.12 4.49
C GLN A 136 -0.92 19.15 4.40
N THR A 137 -1.57 18.12 4.94
CA THR A 137 -3.01 17.91 4.85
C THR A 137 -3.74 18.18 6.17
N GLY A 138 -3.08 18.89 7.10
CA GLY A 138 -3.49 19.04 8.50
C GLY A 138 -4.86 19.68 8.78
N GLU A 139 -5.58 20.09 7.74
CA GLU A 139 -6.97 20.56 7.79
C GLU A 139 -7.99 19.42 7.80
N ARG A 140 -7.67 18.25 7.23
CA ARG A 140 -8.58 17.09 7.14
C ARG A 140 -8.44 16.17 8.34
N ASP A 141 -9.55 15.58 8.76
CA ASP A 141 -9.58 14.45 9.67
C ASP A 141 -9.15 13.16 8.96
N TRP A 142 -7.91 12.71 9.22
CA TRP A 142 -7.47 11.38 8.81
C TRP A 142 -7.76 10.38 9.92
N ARG A 143 -8.52 9.34 9.57
CA ARG A 143 -8.84 8.26 10.52
C ARG A 143 -8.03 7.02 10.16
N PHE A 144 -6.99 6.76 10.94
CA PHE A 144 -6.20 5.55 10.80
C PHE A 144 -6.92 4.39 11.51
N VAL A 145 -7.39 3.40 10.76
CA VAL A 145 -8.12 2.24 11.28
C VAL A 145 -7.18 1.04 11.29
N ARG A 146 -6.76 0.65 12.49
CA ARG A 146 -5.90 -0.52 12.72
C ARG A 146 -6.75 -1.79 12.84
N VAL A 147 -6.72 -2.59 11.80
CA VAL A 147 -7.36 -3.90 11.73
C VAL A 147 -6.34 -4.94 12.19
N ASP A 148 -6.20 -5.06 13.51
CA ASP A 148 -5.29 -6.00 14.15
C ASP A 148 -5.97 -7.37 14.33
N VAL A 149 -5.72 -8.26 13.38
CA VAL A 149 -6.37 -9.59 13.30
C VAL A 149 -5.68 -10.57 14.24
N GLN A 150 -6.43 -11.09 15.21
CA GLN A 150 -5.95 -12.14 16.11
C GLN A 150 -5.92 -13.50 15.40
N MET A 151 -5.06 -14.41 15.84
CA MET A 151 -4.94 -15.72 15.19
C MET A 151 -6.25 -16.53 15.23
N ALA A 152 -6.98 -16.48 16.35
CA ALA A 152 -8.28 -17.15 16.49
C ALA A 152 -9.31 -16.64 15.47
N GLU A 153 -9.36 -15.32 15.29
CA GLU A 153 -10.24 -14.66 14.32
C GLU A 153 -9.84 -14.98 12.88
N TYR A 154 -8.54 -15.02 12.57
CA TYR A 154 -8.05 -15.46 11.27
C TYR A 154 -8.51 -16.89 10.95
N LEU A 155 -8.34 -17.82 11.91
CA LEU A 155 -8.73 -19.23 11.72
C LEU A 155 -10.23 -19.40 11.50
N GLU A 156 -11.07 -18.61 12.18
CA GLU A 156 -12.53 -18.62 11.97
C GLU A 156 -12.92 -18.24 10.54
N HIS A 157 -12.19 -17.29 9.93
CA HIS A 157 -12.48 -16.81 8.58
C HIS A 157 -11.69 -17.52 7.47
N LYS A 158 -10.64 -18.29 7.80
CA LYS A 158 -9.70 -18.90 6.84
C LYS A 158 -10.42 -19.70 5.74
N GLU A 159 -11.34 -20.58 6.12
CA GLU A 159 -12.10 -21.41 5.17
C GLU A 159 -12.92 -20.58 4.18
N LYS A 160 -13.49 -19.47 4.65
CA LYS A 160 -14.26 -18.56 3.82
C LYS A 160 -13.36 -17.78 2.86
N ILE A 161 -12.20 -17.32 3.33
CA ILE A 161 -11.20 -16.65 2.50
C ILE A 161 -10.73 -17.58 1.38
N ILE A 162 -10.40 -18.84 1.69
CA ILE A 162 -9.99 -19.86 0.71
C ILE A 162 -11.07 -20.08 -0.36
N LYS A 163 -12.34 -20.09 0.02
CA LYS A 163 -13.45 -20.25 -0.93
C LYS A 163 -13.58 -19.05 -1.86
N LEU A 164 -13.37 -17.83 -1.35
CA LEU A 164 -13.52 -16.58 -2.10
C LEU A 164 -12.33 -16.26 -3.01
N MET A 165 -11.11 -16.70 -2.68
CA MET A 165 -9.90 -16.40 -3.46
C MET A 165 -9.71 -17.27 -4.72
N ARG A 166 -10.56 -18.28 -4.95
CA ARG A 166 -10.45 -19.21 -6.09
C ARG A 166 -10.44 -18.46 -7.43
N PRO A 167 -9.75 -18.97 -8.48
CA PRO A 167 -9.13 -20.30 -8.57
C PRO A 167 -7.69 -20.38 -8.03
N ASN A 168 -7.06 -19.24 -7.74
CA ASN A 168 -5.67 -19.19 -7.28
C ASN A 168 -5.59 -19.69 -5.83
N LEU A 169 -4.68 -20.62 -5.57
CA LEU A 169 -4.60 -21.38 -4.31
C LEU A 169 -3.19 -21.39 -3.72
N THR A 170 -2.32 -20.46 -4.10
CA THR A 170 -1.00 -20.39 -3.47
C THR A 170 -1.11 -19.81 -2.06
N VAL A 171 -0.12 -20.15 -1.25
CA VAL A 171 0.10 -19.54 0.06
C VAL A 171 0.17 -18.01 0.00
N MET A 172 0.83 -17.47 -1.02
CA MET A 172 0.98 -16.03 -1.21
C MET A 172 -0.37 -15.39 -1.53
N ASP A 173 -1.18 -16.03 -2.38
CA ASP A 173 -2.55 -15.60 -2.67
C ASP A 173 -3.39 -15.57 -1.39
N LEU A 174 -3.27 -16.58 -0.53
CA LEU A 174 -4.01 -16.63 0.73
C LEU A 174 -3.61 -15.49 1.67
N SER A 175 -2.33 -15.16 1.78
CA SER A 175 -1.86 -14.03 2.59
C SER A 175 -2.36 -12.68 2.06
N ILE A 176 -2.38 -12.48 0.73
CA ILE A 176 -2.92 -11.26 0.10
C ILE A 176 -4.44 -11.20 0.32
N ALA A 177 -5.16 -12.29 -0.01
CA ALA A 177 -6.61 -12.38 0.10
C ALA A 177 -7.10 -12.18 1.53
N ALA A 178 -6.43 -12.79 2.52
CA ALA A 178 -6.78 -12.62 3.93
C ALA A 178 -6.71 -11.15 4.34
N ALA A 179 -5.66 -10.45 3.95
CA ALA A 179 -5.54 -9.05 4.32
C ALA A 179 -6.53 -8.15 3.59
N LEU A 180 -6.78 -8.37 2.30
CA LEU A 180 -7.82 -7.66 1.58
C LEU A 180 -9.20 -7.90 2.21
N TYR A 181 -9.49 -9.14 2.65
CA TYR A 181 -10.73 -9.47 3.35
C TYR A 181 -10.88 -8.70 4.66
N PHE A 182 -9.87 -8.75 5.53
CA PHE A 182 -9.94 -8.06 6.81
C PHE A 182 -9.93 -6.53 6.66
N ALA A 183 -9.19 -6.00 5.68
CA ALA A 183 -9.25 -4.58 5.35
C ALA A 183 -10.65 -4.17 4.88
N ALA A 184 -11.24 -4.90 3.92
CA ALA A 184 -12.56 -4.62 3.39
C ALA A 184 -13.69 -4.84 4.39
N ARG A 185 -13.49 -5.69 5.41
CA ARG A 185 -14.41 -5.76 6.55
C ARG A 185 -14.53 -4.40 7.26
N GLY A 186 -13.44 -3.64 7.29
CA GLY A 186 -13.42 -2.24 7.72
C GLY A 186 -13.68 -2.04 9.21
N ILE A 187 -13.42 -3.06 10.05
CA ILE A 187 -13.58 -3.03 11.50
C ILE A 187 -12.19 -3.06 12.14
N GLY A 188 -11.88 -2.07 12.97
CA GLY A 188 -10.60 -1.98 13.68
C GLY A 188 -10.59 -0.88 14.72
N ASN A 189 -9.44 -0.67 15.37
CA ASN A 189 -9.24 0.41 16.32
C ASN A 189 -8.96 1.72 15.56
N SER A 190 -9.83 2.73 15.70
CA SER A 190 -9.61 4.02 15.03
C SER A 190 -8.76 4.95 15.88
N HIS A 191 -7.78 5.56 15.22
CA HIS A 191 -6.97 6.66 15.72
C HIS A 191 -7.24 7.87 14.84
N LEU A 192 -7.92 8.88 15.40
CA LEU A 192 -8.15 10.14 14.72
C LEU A 192 -6.95 11.03 14.96
N ASN A 193 -6.25 11.47 13.90
CA ASN A 193 -5.16 12.44 13.94
C ASN A 193 -4.32 12.34 15.23
N GLU A 194 -3.34 11.42 15.30
CA GLU A 194 -2.36 11.36 16.42
C GLU A 194 -1.50 12.63 16.45
N ARG A 195 -2.11 13.77 16.82
CA ARG A 195 -1.40 14.92 17.32
C ARG A 195 -0.86 14.48 18.68
N VAL A 196 0.48 14.48 18.78
CA VAL A 196 1.24 14.16 20.00
C VAL A 196 0.51 14.71 21.23
N GLY A 197 -0.03 13.82 22.07
CA GLY A 197 -0.62 14.16 23.37
C GLY A 197 -2.14 13.92 23.55
N SER A 198 -2.90 13.59 22.50
CA SER A 198 -4.33 13.21 22.69
C SER A 198 -4.48 11.73 23.04
N LEU A 199 -4.54 11.43 24.33
CA LEU A 199 -4.74 10.08 24.92
C LEU A 199 -6.20 9.58 24.81
N SER A 200 -6.88 9.79 23.68
CA SER A 200 -8.19 9.16 23.49
C SER A 200 -8.00 7.64 23.33
N PRO A 201 -8.69 6.80 24.13
CA PRO A 201 -8.52 5.36 24.06
C PRO A 201 -8.95 4.84 22.68
N PRO A 202 -8.28 3.79 22.16
CA PRO A 202 -8.67 3.16 20.90
C PRO A 202 -10.13 2.72 20.98
N MET A 203 -10.95 3.22 20.06
CA MET A 203 -12.36 2.86 19.95
C MET A 203 -12.53 1.87 18.80
N ILE A 204 -13.29 0.79 19.04
CA ILE A 204 -13.73 -0.10 17.98
C ILE A 204 -14.57 0.72 17.01
N TYR A 205 -14.12 0.75 15.77
CA TYR A 205 -14.67 1.57 14.72
C TYR A 205 -14.95 0.70 13.50
N ARG A 206 -16.09 0.98 12.85
CA ARG A 206 -16.41 0.43 11.55
C ARG A 206 -16.48 1.57 10.54
N THR A 207 -15.69 1.47 9.48
CA THR A 207 -15.74 2.46 8.40
C THR A 207 -17.13 2.54 7.77
N PRO A 208 -17.71 3.75 7.61
CA PRO A 208 -18.93 3.95 6.83
C PRO A 208 -18.62 4.01 5.33
N ALA A 209 -17.35 4.08 4.94
CA ALA A 209 -16.93 4.20 3.55
C ALA A 209 -17.47 3.04 2.72
N ARG A 210 -17.98 3.38 1.53
CA ARG A 210 -18.50 2.41 0.57
C ARG A 210 -17.59 2.21 -0.62
N VAL A 211 -16.63 3.12 -0.79
CA VAL A 211 -15.62 3.08 -1.85
C VAL A 211 -14.25 2.86 -1.24
N LEU A 212 -13.54 1.83 -1.71
CA LEU A 212 -12.16 1.54 -1.36
C LEU A 212 -11.23 1.96 -2.50
N ILE A 213 -10.23 2.79 -2.19
CA ILE A 213 -9.13 3.09 -3.11
C ILE A 213 -8.00 2.10 -2.86
N SER A 214 -7.57 1.41 -3.91
CA SER A 214 -6.49 0.43 -3.87
C SER A 214 -5.29 0.88 -4.70
N GLY A 215 -4.09 0.64 -4.16
CA GLY A 215 -2.81 0.83 -4.86
C GLY A 215 -2.40 -0.35 -5.75
N LEU A 216 -3.27 -1.36 -5.90
CA LEU A 216 -2.99 -2.51 -6.75
C LEU A 216 -2.71 -2.08 -8.20
N GLY A 217 -1.81 -2.82 -8.86
CA GLY A 217 -1.36 -2.53 -10.23
C GLY A 217 -0.13 -1.64 -10.36
N ALA A 218 0.24 -0.87 -9.31
CA ALA A 218 1.45 -0.02 -9.32
C ALA A 218 2.69 -0.80 -9.76
N ASP A 219 2.93 -1.93 -9.10
CA ASP A 219 4.15 -2.71 -9.22
C ASP A 219 4.28 -3.42 -10.57
N LYS A 220 3.15 -3.77 -11.19
CA LYS A 220 3.12 -4.34 -12.55
C LYS A 220 3.45 -3.29 -13.60
N LEU A 221 2.84 -2.10 -13.48
CA LEU A 221 2.98 -1.05 -14.47
C LEU A 221 4.33 -0.32 -14.39
N LEU A 222 4.90 -0.21 -13.19
CA LEU A 222 6.09 0.59 -12.93
C LEU A 222 7.32 -0.23 -12.54
N GLY A 223 7.19 -1.55 -12.47
CA GLY A 223 8.32 -2.40 -12.15
C GLY A 223 8.68 -2.35 -10.66
N GLY A 224 7.72 -2.65 -9.80
CA GLY A 224 7.93 -2.70 -8.35
C GLY A 224 8.29 -4.08 -7.80
N TYR A 225 7.92 -5.17 -8.49
CA TYR A 225 8.23 -6.52 -8.02
C TYR A 225 9.71 -6.88 -8.17
N SER A 226 10.25 -7.63 -7.20
CA SER A 226 11.64 -8.10 -7.24
C SER A 226 11.93 -9.00 -8.43
N ARG A 227 10.95 -9.80 -8.89
CA ARG A 227 11.03 -10.71 -10.05
C ARG A 227 11.26 -9.98 -11.37
N HIS A 228 10.79 -8.73 -11.47
CA HIS A 228 11.05 -7.91 -12.65
C HIS A 228 12.55 -7.58 -12.84
N ARG A 229 13.43 -8.07 -11.96
CA ARG A 229 14.88 -8.05 -12.16
C ARG A 229 15.30 -8.86 -13.38
N ASP A 230 14.58 -9.94 -13.69
CA ASP A 230 14.95 -10.91 -14.73
C ASP A 230 14.09 -10.78 -16.00
N GLY A 231 13.07 -9.92 -15.98
CA GLY A 231 12.25 -9.59 -17.16
C GLY A 231 11.08 -8.66 -16.83
N PHE A 232 10.83 -7.66 -17.68
CA PHE A 232 9.69 -6.75 -17.57
C PHE A 232 8.58 -7.20 -18.52
N GLY A 233 7.43 -7.66 -18.03
CA GLY A 233 6.33 -8.03 -18.93
C GLY A 233 5.31 -9.05 -18.46
N GLU A 234 4.85 -9.01 -17.21
CA GLU A 234 3.69 -9.82 -16.80
C GLU A 234 2.38 -9.29 -17.41
N ASP A 235 1.43 -10.21 -17.64
CA ASP A 235 0.06 -9.87 -18.06
C ASP A 235 -0.66 -9.10 -16.95
N LEU A 236 -1.29 -7.99 -17.35
CA LEU A 236 -2.08 -7.13 -16.44
C LEU A 236 -3.42 -7.76 -16.06
N ASP A 237 -3.86 -8.80 -16.79
CA ASP A 237 -5.26 -9.22 -16.82
C ASP A 237 -5.69 -10.18 -15.69
N SER A 238 -4.76 -10.84 -14.99
CA SER A 238 -5.11 -12.00 -14.15
C SER A 238 -5.39 -11.74 -12.67
N GLU A 239 -4.86 -10.67 -12.08
CA GLU A 239 -4.91 -10.46 -10.61
C GLU A 239 -6.00 -9.49 -10.10
N PRO A 240 -6.34 -8.39 -10.80
CA PRO A 240 -7.33 -7.44 -10.28
C PRO A 240 -8.71 -8.07 -10.04
N CYS A 241 -9.10 -9.01 -10.91
CA CYS A 241 -10.41 -9.67 -10.84
C CYS A 241 -10.56 -10.57 -9.60
N ARG A 242 -9.48 -11.27 -9.19
CA ARG A 242 -9.45 -12.08 -7.96
C ARG A 242 -9.61 -11.20 -6.72
N ASP A 243 -8.82 -10.13 -6.65
CA ASP A 243 -8.73 -9.28 -5.46
C ASP A 243 -10.04 -8.51 -5.23
N ASP A 244 -10.72 -8.10 -6.31
CA ASP A 244 -12.03 -7.43 -6.24
C ASP A 244 -13.13 -8.34 -5.68
N TRP A 245 -13.12 -9.64 -5.98
CA TRP A 245 -14.11 -10.58 -5.44
C TRP A 245 -14.05 -10.68 -3.91
N MET A 246 -12.84 -10.67 -3.36
CA MET A 246 -12.61 -10.73 -1.91
C MET A 246 -13.28 -9.56 -1.18
N MET A 247 -13.16 -8.36 -1.74
CA MET A 247 -13.67 -7.12 -1.16
C MET A 247 -15.15 -6.90 -1.46
N SER A 248 -15.62 -7.33 -2.64
CA SER A 248 -17.03 -7.27 -3.05
C SER A 248 -17.95 -8.08 -2.12
N TRP A 249 -17.40 -9.07 -1.41
CA TRP A 249 -18.11 -9.78 -0.35
C TRP A 249 -18.75 -8.84 0.70
N PHE A 250 -18.13 -7.69 0.96
CA PHE A 250 -18.63 -6.70 1.91
C PHE A 250 -19.53 -5.63 1.29
N CYS A 251 -19.96 -5.82 0.03
CA CYS A 251 -20.74 -4.84 -0.73
C CYS A 251 -20.05 -3.47 -0.81
N LEU A 252 -18.72 -3.50 -0.96
CA LEU A 252 -17.90 -2.31 -1.17
C LEU A 252 -17.49 -2.24 -2.64
N GLU A 253 -17.42 -1.02 -3.16
CA GLU A 253 -16.88 -0.76 -4.49
C GLU A 253 -15.38 -0.51 -4.37
N VAL A 254 -14.55 -1.31 -5.03
CA VAL A 254 -13.11 -1.11 -5.07
C VAL A 254 -12.75 -0.37 -6.36
N ARG A 255 -11.94 0.68 -6.24
CA ARG A 255 -11.46 1.48 -7.36
C ARG A 255 -9.93 1.47 -7.39
N HIS A 256 -9.37 1.29 -8.58
CA HIS A 256 -7.93 1.13 -8.81
C HIS A 256 -7.39 2.26 -9.70
N PRO A 257 -6.99 3.42 -9.13
CA PRO A 257 -6.58 4.59 -9.93
C PRO A 257 -5.46 4.33 -10.92
N LEU A 258 -4.54 3.42 -10.57
CA LEU A 258 -3.40 3.05 -11.40
C LEU A 258 -3.78 2.11 -12.56
N LEU A 259 -4.91 1.41 -12.47
CA LEU A 259 -5.44 0.57 -13.54
C LEU A 259 -6.43 1.32 -14.44
N ASN A 260 -6.54 2.65 -14.30
CA ASN A 260 -7.30 3.46 -15.25
C ASN A 260 -6.69 3.38 -16.65
N GLN A 261 -7.52 3.19 -17.67
CA GLN A 261 -7.08 3.03 -19.06
C GLN A 261 -6.08 4.10 -19.51
N ARG A 262 -6.28 5.38 -19.15
CA ARG A 262 -5.35 6.47 -19.53
C ARG A 262 -3.99 6.32 -18.86
N VAL A 263 -3.98 5.91 -17.59
CA VAL A 263 -2.74 5.63 -16.83
C VAL A 263 -2.01 4.44 -17.45
N ILE A 264 -2.72 3.34 -17.73
CA ILE A 264 -2.11 2.15 -18.34
C ILE A 264 -1.55 2.49 -19.73
N VAL A 265 -2.30 3.22 -20.58
CA VAL A 265 -1.85 3.63 -21.93
C VAL A 265 -0.59 4.47 -21.84
N LEU A 266 -0.56 5.46 -20.94
CA LEU A 266 0.62 6.28 -20.71
C LEU A 266 1.82 5.43 -20.28
N LEU A 267 1.68 4.63 -19.22
CA LEU A 267 2.78 3.84 -18.66
C LEU A 267 3.27 2.73 -19.61
N SER A 268 2.39 2.18 -20.43
CA SER A 268 2.75 1.18 -21.44
C SER A 268 3.52 1.77 -22.60
N GLY A 269 3.25 3.03 -22.97
CA GLY A 269 4.00 3.74 -24.00
C GLY A 269 5.36 4.29 -23.56
N LEU A 270 5.63 4.35 -22.25
CA LEU A 270 6.91 4.86 -21.73
C LEU A 270 8.01 3.78 -21.77
N PRO A 271 9.25 4.16 -22.14
CA PRO A 271 10.41 3.29 -22.04
C PRO A 271 10.62 2.71 -20.63
N VAL A 272 11.17 1.50 -20.55
CA VAL A 272 11.38 0.78 -19.27
C VAL A 272 12.31 1.56 -18.33
N HIS A 273 13.38 2.17 -18.82
CA HIS A 273 14.36 2.90 -17.99
C HIS A 273 13.78 4.09 -17.24
N LEU A 274 12.67 4.68 -17.72
CA LEU A 274 11.97 5.75 -16.99
C LEU A 274 11.16 5.20 -15.82
N LYS A 275 10.70 3.94 -15.90
CA LYS A 275 9.86 3.27 -14.90
C LYS A 275 10.70 2.60 -13.83
N ARG A 276 11.83 1.99 -14.23
CA ARG A 276 12.70 1.19 -13.36
C ARG A 276 14.15 1.19 -13.86
N ASP A 277 15.11 1.22 -12.92
CA ASP A 277 16.54 1.01 -13.19
C ASP A 277 17.14 -0.02 -12.22
N HIS A 278 17.64 -1.14 -12.74
CA HIS A 278 18.21 -2.22 -11.93
C HIS A 278 19.56 -1.85 -11.30
N GLY A 279 20.25 -0.83 -11.82
CA GLY A 279 21.56 -0.41 -11.33
C GLY A 279 21.53 0.31 -9.98
N LEU A 280 20.37 0.85 -9.57
CA LEU A 280 20.25 1.73 -8.39
C LEU A 280 19.93 1.00 -7.08
N GLY A 281 19.75 -0.32 -7.11
CA GLY A 281 19.40 -1.10 -5.91
C GLY A 281 17.93 -0.96 -5.48
N LYS A 282 17.57 -1.60 -4.36
CA LYS A 282 16.20 -1.61 -3.83
C LYS A 282 15.86 -0.28 -3.17
N GLY A 283 14.65 0.23 -3.39
CA GLY A 283 14.17 1.48 -2.79
C GLY A 283 14.51 2.74 -3.59
N LEU A 284 15.40 2.63 -4.58
CA LEU A 284 15.76 3.72 -5.48
C LEU A 284 15.41 3.38 -6.93
N GLY A 285 15.68 2.15 -7.36
CA GLY A 285 15.53 1.73 -8.76
C GLY A 285 14.14 1.26 -9.17
N ASP A 286 13.22 1.05 -8.23
CA ASP A 286 11.86 0.58 -8.47
C ASP A 286 10.83 1.72 -8.41
N ASN A 287 9.74 1.59 -9.18
CA ASN A 287 8.64 2.56 -9.21
C ASN A 287 9.10 4.03 -9.38
N LEU A 288 10.13 4.27 -10.21
CA LEU A 288 10.84 5.55 -10.32
C LEU A 288 9.89 6.73 -10.59
N LEU A 289 8.98 6.59 -11.57
CA LEU A 289 8.02 7.65 -11.88
C LEU A 289 7.10 7.97 -10.70
N LEU A 290 6.71 6.97 -9.91
CA LEU A 290 5.84 7.19 -8.75
C LEU A 290 6.62 7.79 -7.58
N ARG A 291 7.89 7.43 -7.41
CA ARG A 291 8.81 8.11 -6.46
C ARG A 291 9.02 9.57 -6.86
N GLY A 292 9.20 9.84 -8.15
CA GLY A 292 9.30 11.18 -8.70
C GLY A 292 8.00 11.99 -8.50
N LEU A 293 6.85 11.37 -8.70
CA LEU A 293 5.56 11.99 -8.41
C LEU A 293 5.43 12.29 -6.91
N ALA A 294 5.69 11.32 -6.04
CA ALA A 294 5.58 11.47 -4.59
C ALA A 294 6.51 12.57 -4.05
N HIS A 295 7.76 12.62 -4.51
CA HIS A 295 8.67 13.71 -4.16
C HIS A 295 8.21 15.06 -4.72
N GLY A 296 7.61 15.10 -5.92
CA GLY A 296 6.97 16.31 -6.46
C GLY A 296 5.74 16.77 -5.67
N LEU A 297 5.11 15.86 -4.93
CA LEU A 297 4.06 16.12 -3.93
C LEU A 297 4.64 16.30 -2.51
N ARG A 298 5.96 16.43 -2.36
CA ARG A 298 6.66 16.62 -1.08
C ARG A 298 6.43 15.48 -0.07
N LEU A 299 6.18 14.25 -0.54
CA LEU A 299 6.16 13.03 0.28
C LEU A 299 7.59 12.45 0.39
N VAL A 300 8.47 13.15 1.09
CA VAL A 300 9.93 12.87 1.09
C VAL A 300 10.26 11.54 1.75
N GLU A 301 9.61 11.19 2.86
CA GLU A 301 9.87 9.92 3.53
C GLU A 301 9.35 8.74 2.70
N SER A 302 8.12 8.85 2.19
CA SER A 302 7.48 7.78 1.42
C SER A 302 8.20 7.50 0.09
N CYS A 303 8.82 8.50 -0.54
CA CYS A 303 9.55 8.31 -1.79
C CYS A 303 10.87 7.55 -1.62
N ARG A 304 11.38 7.41 -0.39
CA ARG A 304 12.63 6.71 -0.05
C ARG A 304 12.40 5.32 0.52
N LEU A 305 11.18 5.01 0.94
CA LEU A 305 10.90 3.71 1.55
C LEU A 305 11.18 2.56 0.56
N PRO A 306 11.92 1.53 0.99
CA PRO A 306 12.12 0.35 0.17
C PRO A 306 10.77 -0.31 -0.06
N LYS A 307 10.51 -0.72 -1.30
CA LYS A 307 9.25 -1.36 -1.64
C LYS A 307 9.14 -2.70 -0.91
N ARG A 308 8.08 -2.81 -0.11
CA ARG A 308 7.65 -4.05 0.52
C ARG A 308 6.40 -4.47 -0.23
N ALA A 309 6.43 -5.67 -0.79
CA ALA A 309 5.21 -6.29 -1.28
C ALA A 309 4.23 -6.38 -0.11
N ILE A 310 2.95 -6.49 -0.43
CA ILE A 310 1.94 -6.92 0.52
C ILE A 310 2.38 -8.28 1.09
N GLN A 311 3.09 -8.26 2.22
CA GLN A 311 3.57 -9.43 2.95
C GLN A 311 2.99 -9.28 4.34
N PHE A 312 1.73 -9.62 4.46
CA PHE A 312 1.06 -9.62 5.74
C PHE A 312 1.56 -10.84 6.53
N GLY A 313 1.96 -10.61 7.78
CA GLY A 313 2.44 -11.62 8.71
C GLY A 313 1.41 -12.70 9.08
N ALA A 314 0.30 -12.83 8.33
CA ALA A 314 -0.50 -14.05 8.30
C ALA A 314 0.44 -15.16 7.85
N GLN A 315 1.01 -15.91 8.79
CA GLN A 315 1.99 -16.97 8.57
C GLN A 315 1.38 -18.19 7.85
N SER A 316 0.42 -17.99 6.95
CA SER A 316 -0.22 -18.99 6.09
C SER A 316 0.81 -19.92 5.45
N ALA A 317 1.98 -19.39 5.10
CA ALA A 317 3.11 -20.12 4.52
C ALA A 317 3.81 -21.11 5.45
N LYS A 318 3.71 -20.91 6.76
CA LYS A 318 4.42 -21.69 7.79
C LYS A 318 3.49 -22.51 8.66
N LEU A 319 2.18 -22.24 8.63
CA LEU A 319 1.16 -23.03 9.34
C LEU A 319 1.01 -24.42 8.75
N ASP A 320 1.13 -24.54 7.43
CA ASP A 320 1.18 -25.83 6.75
C ASP A 320 2.66 -26.25 6.68
N GLY A 321 3.13 -26.97 7.71
CA GLY A 321 4.54 -27.36 7.90
C GLY A 321 5.14 -28.30 6.84
N ASN A 322 4.67 -28.24 5.59
CA ASN A 322 5.02 -29.17 4.53
C ASN A 322 5.08 -28.53 3.13
N SER A 323 5.74 -27.37 2.99
CA SER A 323 6.33 -26.99 1.69
C SER A 323 7.28 -25.81 1.85
N LYS A 324 8.54 -26.00 1.47
CA LYS A 324 9.46 -24.90 1.21
C LYS A 324 8.81 -23.97 0.20
N GLY A 325 8.57 -22.72 0.59
CA GLY A 325 7.98 -21.71 -0.28
C GLY A 325 8.74 -21.65 -1.60
N GLN A 326 8.08 -22.02 -2.69
CA GLN A 326 8.53 -21.58 -4.00
C GLN A 326 8.28 -20.08 -4.04
N ALA A 327 9.37 -19.33 -4.08
CA ALA A 327 9.34 -17.92 -4.42
C ALA A 327 8.66 -17.82 -5.78
N GLY A 328 7.43 -17.31 -5.79
CA GLY A 328 6.94 -16.62 -6.96
C GLY A 328 7.85 -15.45 -7.17
#